data_AF-A0A8X7NCI0-F1
#
_entry.id   AF-A0A8X7NCI0-F1
#
_cell.length_a   1.000
_cell.length_b   1.000
_cell.length_c   1.000
_cell.angle_alpha   90.00
_cell.angle_beta   90.00
_cell.angle_gamma   90.00
#
_symmetry.space_group_name_H-M   'P 1'
#
loop_
_entity.id
_entity.type
_entity.pdbx_description
1 polymer ?
#
loop_
_entity_poly.entity_id
_entity_poly.type
_entity_poly.pdbx_seq_one_letter_code
_entity_poly.pdbx_strand_id
1 'polypeptide(L)'
;MPIPSHHLSIRPITPSTPFRPHPLLQNTTHPAIGQNGLFAEVPLPPRTLICPYLGTVHGEAETDERSEYDAKVWAREGEVDGLEVGEGDVGLGIDATYAGNVARFVNDFRGIAQRANVTFEDWPSSSSSSSDNDNDNDDKGTRPRPQQQARGLALYTGPAGVPAGAELCVSYGKAFWEARGVLPATSRPP
;
A
#
# COMPACT_ATOMS: atom_id res chain seq x y z
N MET A 1 9.39 12.02 24.34
CA MET A 1 10.01 12.82 23.26
C MET A 1 9.00 12.95 22.13
N PRO A 2 8.79 14.13 21.53
CA PRO A 2 7.85 14.28 20.43
C PRO A 2 8.44 13.63 19.17
N ILE A 3 7.62 12.85 18.45
CA ILE A 3 7.96 12.20 17.19
C ILE A 3 8.01 13.30 16.11
N PRO A 4 9.09 13.44 15.31
CA PRO A 4 9.17 14.48 14.29
C PRO A 4 8.13 14.30 13.18
N SER A 5 7.61 15.43 12.72
CA SER A 5 6.61 15.62 11.68
C SER A 5 7.03 15.04 10.30
N HIS A 6 6.19 14.13 9.80
CA HIS A 6 5.68 13.91 8.43
C HIS A 6 6.59 13.89 7.18
N HIS A 7 7.91 14.06 7.24
CA HIS A 7 8.73 13.79 6.05
C HIS A 7 9.08 12.31 5.98
N LEU A 8 8.35 11.55 5.15
CA LEU A 8 8.73 10.18 4.82
C LEU A 8 10.09 10.20 4.13
N SER A 9 11.10 9.68 4.85
CA SER A 9 12.37 9.32 4.27
C SER A 9 12.30 7.82 3.96
N ILE A 10 12.56 7.43 2.71
CA ILE A 10 12.87 6.04 2.41
C ILE A 10 14.15 5.72 3.17
N ARG A 11 14.01 4.95 4.25
CA ARG A 11 15.15 4.54 5.08
C ARG A 11 15.55 3.12 4.72
N PRO A 12 16.85 2.83 4.59
CA PRO A 12 17.32 1.47 4.52
C PRO A 12 16.82 0.66 5.70
N ILE A 13 16.50 -0.61 5.46
CA ILE A 13 16.20 -1.54 6.55
C ILE A 13 17.51 -1.83 7.25
N THR A 14 17.52 -1.57 8.55
CA THR A 14 18.65 -1.83 9.43
C THR A 14 18.25 -2.92 10.43
N PRO A 15 19.22 -3.53 11.13
CA PRO A 15 18.90 -4.43 12.25
C PRO A 15 18.04 -3.77 13.35
N SER A 16 17.96 -2.44 13.38
CA SER A 16 17.12 -1.67 14.29
C SER A 16 15.74 -1.31 13.73
N THR A 17 15.40 -1.71 12.50
CA THR A 17 14.05 -1.55 11.97
C THR A 17 13.08 -2.34 12.84
N PRO A 18 11.96 -1.76 13.28
CA PRO A 18 11.06 -2.38 14.26
C PRO A 18 10.22 -3.53 13.68
N PHE A 19 10.45 -3.88 12.42
CA PHE A 19 9.85 -5.01 11.72
C PHE A 19 10.81 -5.53 10.65
N ARG A 20 10.71 -6.82 10.29
CA ARG A 20 11.53 -7.44 9.23
C ARG A 20 10.82 -8.59 8.53
N PRO A 21 11.15 -8.87 7.26
CA PRO A 21 10.68 -10.09 6.61
C PRO A 21 11.37 -11.32 7.21
N HIS A 22 10.63 -12.42 7.32
CA HIS A 22 11.14 -13.72 7.76
C HIS A 22 10.64 -14.83 6.82
N PRO A 23 11.50 -15.78 6.39
CA PRO A 23 11.06 -16.92 5.58
C PRO A 23 10.14 -17.84 6.38
N LEU A 24 9.09 -18.34 5.71
CA LEU A 24 8.11 -19.28 6.25
C LEU A 24 8.48 -20.69 5.79
N LEU A 25 9.03 -21.49 6.71
CA LEU A 25 9.64 -22.78 6.40
C LEU A 25 8.59 -23.89 6.19
N GLN A 26 8.97 -24.92 5.41
CA GLN A 26 8.12 -26.04 4.97
C GLN A 26 7.53 -26.94 6.07
N ASN A 27 7.99 -26.79 7.32
CA ASN A 27 7.49 -27.57 8.47
C ASN A 27 6.51 -26.78 9.35
N THR A 28 5.95 -25.69 8.84
CA THR A 28 4.93 -24.89 9.55
C THR A 28 3.54 -25.22 9.01
N THR A 29 2.48 -24.96 9.78
CA THR A 29 1.08 -25.02 9.29
C THR A 29 0.65 -23.70 8.66
N HIS A 30 1.60 -22.86 8.26
CA HIS A 30 1.34 -21.51 7.81
C HIS A 30 0.66 -21.51 6.43
N PRO A 31 -0.41 -20.73 6.19
CA PRO A 31 -1.09 -20.73 4.89
C PRO A 31 -0.18 -20.24 3.73
N ALA A 32 0.74 -19.32 4.01
CA ALA A 32 1.75 -18.83 3.06
C ALA A 32 3.09 -19.60 3.13
N ILE A 33 3.06 -20.92 3.34
CA ILE A 33 4.27 -21.73 3.46
C ILE A 33 5.17 -21.63 2.22
N GLY A 34 6.48 -21.49 2.42
CA GLY A 34 7.45 -21.29 1.33
C GLY A 34 7.59 -19.84 0.86
N GLN A 35 6.76 -18.92 1.37
CA GLN A 35 6.89 -17.48 1.14
C GLN A 35 7.61 -16.78 2.32
N ASN A 36 7.53 -15.45 2.39
CA ASN A 36 7.96 -14.68 3.56
C ASN A 36 6.74 -14.08 4.27
N GLY A 37 6.86 -13.87 5.58
CA GLY A 37 5.95 -13.01 6.34
C GLY A 37 6.69 -11.78 6.87
N LEU A 38 5.96 -10.71 7.18
CA LEU A 38 6.51 -9.49 7.77
C LEU A 38 6.24 -9.51 9.29
N PHE A 39 7.27 -9.44 10.13
CA PHE A 39 7.13 -9.61 11.59
C PHE A 39 7.55 -8.37 12.35
N ALA A 40 6.85 -8.08 13.45
CA ALA A 40 7.24 -7.03 14.40
C ALA A 40 8.42 -7.50 15.25
N GLU A 41 9.52 -6.76 15.28
CA GLU A 41 10.68 -7.04 16.15
C GLU A 41 10.49 -6.46 17.55
N VAL A 42 9.68 -5.40 17.65
CA VAL A 42 9.32 -4.72 18.90
C VAL A 42 7.81 -4.46 18.89
N PRO A 43 7.18 -4.14 20.05
CA PRO A 43 5.78 -3.75 20.07
C PRO A 43 5.56 -2.49 19.23
N LEU A 44 4.64 -2.56 18.28
CA LEU A 44 4.26 -1.45 17.40
C LEU A 44 3.03 -0.76 18.00
N PRO A 45 3.07 0.56 18.25
CA PRO A 45 1.94 1.28 18.84
C PRO A 45 0.72 1.29 17.92
N PRO A 46 -0.51 1.45 18.45
CA PRO A 46 -1.71 1.63 17.65
C PRO A 46 -1.62 2.77 16.64
N ARG A 47 -2.33 2.65 15.51
CA ARG A 47 -2.48 3.72 14.48
C ARG A 47 -1.17 4.36 14.01
N THR A 48 -0.11 3.57 13.93
CA THR A 48 1.22 4.03 13.52
C THR A 48 1.52 3.61 12.10
N LEU A 49 2.08 4.54 11.31
CA LEU A 49 2.62 4.27 9.98
C LEU A 49 3.79 3.27 10.10
N ILE A 50 3.71 2.17 9.36
CA ILE A 50 4.77 1.17 9.24
C ILE A 50 5.71 1.55 8.10
N CYS A 51 5.20 1.52 6.87
CA CYS A 51 5.93 1.91 5.67
C CYS A 51 4.97 2.07 4.47
N PRO A 52 5.34 2.85 3.44
CA PRO A 52 4.61 2.86 2.17
C PRO A 52 4.64 1.48 1.50
N TYR A 53 3.64 1.14 0.72
CA TYR A 53 3.63 0.01 -0.20
C TYR A 53 4.14 0.49 -1.56
N LEU A 54 5.37 0.09 -1.89
CA LEU A 54 6.04 0.54 -3.11
C LEU A 54 6.03 -0.56 -4.16
N GLY A 55 5.79 -0.16 -5.41
CA GLY A 55 5.86 -1.04 -6.57
C GLY A 55 5.84 -0.27 -7.89
N THR A 56 5.72 -0.99 -9.00
CA THR A 56 5.47 -0.38 -10.31
C THR A 56 4.01 0.04 -10.40
N VAL A 57 3.75 1.32 -10.69
CA VAL A 57 2.40 1.82 -10.93
C VAL A 57 1.98 1.48 -12.35
N HIS A 58 0.76 0.98 -12.53
CA HIS A 58 0.22 0.62 -13.84
C HIS A 58 -1.29 0.87 -13.94
N GLY A 59 -1.77 1.01 -15.17
CA GLY A 59 -3.20 1.11 -15.48
C GLY A 59 -3.90 -0.25 -15.55
N GLU A 60 -5.22 -0.25 -15.76
CA GLU A 60 -6.01 -1.48 -15.90
C GLU A 60 -5.52 -2.37 -17.05
N ALA A 61 -5.21 -1.78 -18.21
CA ALA A 61 -4.74 -2.50 -19.40
C ALA A 61 -3.38 -3.22 -19.21
N GLU A 62 -2.60 -2.80 -18.23
CA GLU A 62 -1.27 -3.33 -17.90
C GLU A 62 -1.31 -4.31 -16.71
N THR A 63 -2.51 -4.59 -16.17
CA THR A 63 -2.69 -5.50 -15.02
C THR A 63 -2.27 -6.92 -15.39
N ASP A 64 -1.35 -7.50 -14.59
CA ASP A 64 -1.06 -8.93 -14.62
C ASP A 64 -1.98 -9.69 -13.64
N GLU A 65 -2.95 -10.43 -14.17
CA GLU A 65 -3.90 -11.22 -13.38
C GLU A 65 -3.22 -12.31 -12.54
N ARG A 66 -1.97 -12.68 -12.86
CA ARG A 66 -1.19 -13.67 -12.10
C ARG A 66 -0.42 -13.04 -10.95
N SER A 67 -0.35 -11.71 -10.87
CA SER A 67 0.34 -11.04 -9.77
C SER A 67 -0.36 -11.30 -8.44
N GLU A 68 0.40 -11.77 -7.47
CA GLU A 68 -0.04 -11.86 -6.07
C GLU A 68 0.34 -10.61 -5.27
N TYR A 69 1.00 -9.64 -5.92
CA TYR A 69 1.56 -8.44 -5.30
C TYR A 69 1.00 -7.14 -5.92
N ASP A 70 -0.11 -7.22 -6.65
CA ASP A 70 -0.82 -6.06 -7.21
C ASP A 70 -1.87 -5.54 -6.23
N ALA A 71 -1.58 -4.38 -5.63
CA ALA A 71 -2.50 -3.67 -4.76
C ALA A 71 -3.28 -2.61 -5.56
N LYS A 72 -4.61 -2.77 -5.63
CA LYS A 72 -5.50 -1.80 -6.29
C LYS A 72 -5.63 -0.52 -5.46
N VAL A 73 -5.49 0.62 -6.13
CA VAL A 73 -5.67 1.96 -5.57
C VAL A 73 -6.56 2.79 -6.48
N TRP A 74 -7.20 3.82 -5.93
CA TRP A 74 -8.04 4.74 -6.69
C TRP A 74 -7.41 6.12 -6.67
N ALA A 75 -7.19 6.69 -7.86
CA ALA A 75 -6.74 8.08 -8.02
C ALA A 75 -7.90 8.93 -8.49
N ARG A 76 -7.91 10.21 -8.11
CA ARG A 76 -8.91 11.15 -8.65
C ARG A 76 -8.48 11.68 -10.01
N GLU A 77 -9.46 12.08 -10.82
CA GLU A 77 -9.22 12.79 -12.07
C GLU A 77 -8.27 13.99 -11.86
N GLY A 78 -7.23 14.06 -12.68
CA GLY A 78 -6.22 15.13 -12.61
C GLY A 78 -5.15 14.99 -11.53
N GLU A 79 -5.11 13.89 -10.76
CA GLU A 79 -3.98 13.57 -9.85
C GLU A 79 -2.78 12.92 -10.58
N VAL A 80 -2.97 12.44 -11.81
CA VAL A 80 -1.95 11.73 -12.59
C VAL A 80 -1.72 12.43 -13.93
N ASP A 81 -0.55 13.03 -14.13
CA ASP A 81 -0.17 13.65 -15.40
C ASP A 81 -0.03 12.58 -16.50
N GLY A 82 -0.67 12.80 -17.65
CA GLY A 82 -0.54 11.94 -18.84
C GLY A 82 -1.53 10.78 -18.94
N LEU A 83 -2.46 10.61 -17.99
CA LEU A 83 -3.60 9.70 -18.14
C LEU A 83 -4.84 10.53 -18.53
N GLU A 84 -5.18 10.54 -19.82
CA GLU A 84 -6.48 11.05 -20.28
C GLU A 84 -7.55 10.05 -19.86
N VAL A 85 -8.18 10.29 -18.71
CA VAL A 85 -9.28 9.46 -18.20
C VAL A 85 -10.51 10.34 -18.12
N GLY A 86 -11.64 9.85 -18.67
CA GLY A 86 -12.91 10.56 -18.61
C GLY A 86 -13.39 10.76 -17.16
N GLU A 87 -14.44 11.59 -16.99
CA GLU A 87 -14.98 11.99 -15.67
C GLU A 87 -15.11 10.80 -14.69
N GLY A 88 -14.32 10.80 -13.59
CA GLY A 88 -14.42 9.78 -12.54
C GLY A 88 -13.12 9.42 -11.81
N ASP A 89 -13.23 8.57 -10.79
CA ASP A 89 -12.08 7.95 -10.12
C ASP A 89 -11.42 6.92 -11.06
N VAL A 90 -10.10 6.93 -11.11
CA VAL A 90 -9.25 6.08 -11.94
C VAL A 90 -8.75 4.89 -11.13
N GLY A 91 -9.03 3.67 -11.59
CA GLY A 91 -8.45 2.46 -11.02
C GLY A 91 -6.99 2.28 -11.44
N LEU A 92 -6.07 2.28 -10.48
CA LEU A 92 -4.65 1.99 -10.69
C LEU A 92 -4.22 0.77 -9.88
N GLY A 93 -3.10 0.16 -10.27
CA GLY A 93 -2.43 -0.89 -9.51
C GLY A 93 -1.03 -0.45 -9.09
N ILE A 94 -0.59 -0.95 -7.93
CA ILE A 94 0.80 -0.89 -7.48
C ILE A 94 1.29 -2.34 -7.42
N ASP A 95 2.04 -2.77 -8.44
CA ASP A 95 2.56 -4.13 -8.53
C ASP A 95 3.98 -4.22 -7.95
N ALA A 96 4.10 -4.93 -6.82
CA ALA A 96 5.37 -5.17 -6.15
C ALA A 96 6.06 -6.48 -6.58
N THR A 97 5.66 -7.12 -7.68
CA THR A 97 6.20 -8.42 -8.13
C THR A 97 7.70 -8.34 -8.40
N TYR A 98 8.13 -7.38 -9.23
CA TYR A 98 9.53 -7.27 -9.67
C TYR A 98 10.30 -6.09 -9.07
N ALA A 99 9.58 -5.08 -8.57
CA ALA A 99 10.15 -3.93 -7.91
C ALA A 99 9.25 -3.58 -6.73
N GLY A 100 9.76 -3.60 -5.51
CA GLY A 100 8.97 -3.25 -4.33
C GLY A 100 9.80 -3.26 -3.05
N ASN A 101 9.24 -2.72 -1.97
CA ASN A 101 9.87 -2.74 -0.65
C ASN A 101 9.30 -3.88 0.22
N VAL A 102 9.68 -3.93 1.51
CA VAL A 102 9.26 -5.02 2.41
C VAL A 102 7.76 -5.09 2.70
N ALA A 103 7.00 -4.04 2.41
CA ALA A 103 5.55 -4.06 2.55
C ALA A 103 4.91 -5.18 1.72
N ARG A 104 5.56 -5.61 0.62
CA ARG A 104 5.14 -6.72 -0.23
C ARG A 104 5.06 -8.07 0.48
N PHE A 105 5.68 -8.23 1.64
CA PHE A 105 5.71 -9.48 2.41
C PHE A 105 4.60 -9.58 3.47
N VAL A 106 3.64 -8.65 3.45
CA VAL A 106 2.47 -8.70 4.34
C VAL A 106 1.49 -9.76 3.84
N ASN A 107 1.09 -10.68 4.72
CA ASN A 107 0.18 -11.77 4.39
C ASN A 107 -1.28 -11.43 4.73
N ASP A 108 -2.23 -12.17 4.15
CA ASP A 108 -3.61 -12.13 4.61
C ASP A 108 -3.75 -12.82 5.97
N PHE A 109 -4.53 -12.22 6.87
CA PHE A 109 -4.65 -12.71 8.25
C PHE A 109 -5.30 -14.10 8.37
N ARG A 110 -6.07 -14.56 7.38
CA ARG A 110 -6.85 -15.81 7.48
C ARG A 110 -5.91 -17.01 7.60
N GLY A 111 -6.05 -17.74 8.71
CA GLY A 111 -5.20 -18.88 9.04
C GLY A 111 -3.90 -18.52 9.79
N ILE A 112 -3.62 -17.23 10.00
CA ILE A 112 -2.46 -16.73 10.74
C ILE A 112 -2.90 -16.09 12.06
N ALA A 113 -3.91 -15.24 12.02
CA ALA A 113 -4.41 -14.47 13.16
C ALA A 113 -5.95 -14.44 13.19
N GLN A 114 -6.52 -14.02 14.32
CA GLN A 114 -7.99 -13.88 14.44
C GLN A 114 -8.56 -12.74 13.57
N ARG A 115 -7.75 -11.71 13.30
CA ARG A 115 -8.09 -10.55 12.47
C ARG A 115 -6.82 -9.89 11.95
N ALA A 116 -6.96 -9.11 10.87
CA ALA A 116 -5.89 -8.22 10.43
C ALA A 116 -5.48 -7.26 11.56
N ASN A 117 -4.17 -7.08 11.72
CA ASN A 117 -3.56 -6.18 12.70
C ASN A 117 -2.87 -4.98 12.04
N VAL A 118 -2.79 -4.98 10.71
CA VAL A 118 -2.33 -3.88 9.86
C VAL A 118 -3.36 -3.64 8.75
N THR A 119 -3.48 -2.39 8.32
CA THR A 119 -4.38 -1.94 7.25
C THR A 119 -3.61 -1.22 6.17
N PHE A 120 -4.09 -1.35 4.92
CA PHE A 120 -3.71 -0.44 3.84
C PHE A 120 -4.52 0.84 3.97
N GLU A 121 -3.85 1.99 3.96
CA GLU A 121 -4.49 3.30 4.00
C GLU A 121 -3.84 4.23 2.96
N ASP A 122 -4.64 5.18 2.48
CA ASP A 122 -4.19 6.25 1.59
C ASP A 122 -3.06 7.04 2.27
N TRP A 123 -1.95 7.17 1.55
CA TRP A 123 -0.79 7.93 1.96
C TRP A 123 -0.69 9.22 1.13
N PRO A 124 -0.69 10.41 1.75
CA PRO A 124 -0.45 11.64 1.01
C PRO A 124 1.02 11.70 0.58
N SER A 125 1.30 11.50 -0.71
CA SER A 125 2.60 11.79 -1.29
C SER A 125 2.64 13.28 -1.65
N SER A 126 3.60 14.00 -1.08
CA SER A 126 3.93 15.34 -1.53
C SER A 126 4.65 15.22 -2.88
N SER A 127 3.89 15.07 -3.96
CA SER A 127 4.40 15.39 -5.28
C SER A 127 4.66 16.89 -5.29
N SER A 128 5.91 17.28 -5.04
CA SER A 128 6.39 18.56 -5.50
C SER A 128 6.38 18.49 -7.03
N SER A 129 5.26 18.88 -7.65
CA SER A 129 5.29 19.36 -9.02
C SER A 129 6.16 20.61 -9.00
N SER A 130 7.48 20.43 -9.04
CA SER A 130 8.45 21.49 -9.31
C SER A 130 8.27 21.87 -10.78
N SER A 131 7.19 22.60 -11.06
CA SER A 131 7.13 23.50 -12.20
C SER A 131 8.07 24.67 -11.92
N ASP A 132 9.36 24.38 -11.85
CA ASP A 132 10.43 25.36 -12.00
C ASP A 132 10.55 25.68 -13.49
N ASN A 133 9.58 26.44 -13.99
CA ASN A 133 9.70 27.23 -15.22
C ASN A 133 8.70 28.39 -15.11
N ASP A 134 8.90 29.21 -14.08
CA ASP A 134 8.28 30.54 -14.00
C ASP A 134 9.05 31.46 -14.93
N ASN A 135 8.70 31.38 -16.22
CA ASN A 135 8.99 32.43 -17.16
C ASN A 135 7.78 32.59 -18.09
N ASP A 136 6.65 32.96 -17.50
CA ASP A 136 5.57 33.56 -18.29
C ASP A 136 4.90 34.68 -17.50
N ASN A 137 5.14 35.89 -17.98
CA ASN A 137 4.27 37.03 -17.70
C ASN A 137 2.94 36.71 -18.36
N ASP A 138 1.92 36.27 -17.61
CA ASP A 138 0.57 36.41 -18.14
C ASP A 138 -0.55 36.57 -17.12
N ASP A 139 -1.57 37.20 -17.68
CA ASP A 139 -2.68 37.98 -17.15
C ASP A 139 -3.71 37.20 -16.30
N LYS A 140 -4.26 37.89 -15.28
CA LYS A 140 -5.59 37.71 -14.64
C LYS A 140 -6.09 36.30 -14.26
N GLY A 141 -6.17 36.08 -12.95
CA GLY A 141 -7.42 35.58 -12.33
C GLY A 141 -7.60 34.06 -12.18
N THR A 142 -6.59 33.24 -12.45
CA THR A 142 -6.68 31.80 -12.23
C THR A 142 -6.55 31.48 -10.74
N ARG A 143 -7.58 30.86 -10.13
CA ARG A 143 -7.49 30.33 -8.76
C ARG A 143 -6.29 29.37 -8.68
N PRO A 144 -5.51 29.36 -7.58
CA PRO A 144 -4.40 28.42 -7.43
C PRO A 144 -4.93 27.00 -7.60
N ARG A 145 -4.33 26.24 -8.53
CA ARG A 145 -4.60 24.80 -8.68
C ARG A 145 -4.36 24.17 -7.31
N PRO A 146 -5.31 23.41 -6.72
CA PRO A 146 -5.03 22.69 -5.48
C PRO A 146 -3.77 21.85 -5.71
N GLN A 147 -2.80 21.94 -4.81
CA GLN A 147 -1.58 21.13 -4.87
C GLN A 147 -2.00 19.69 -5.09
N GLN A 148 -1.67 19.14 -6.26
CA GLN A 148 -1.91 17.74 -6.60
C GLN A 148 -1.17 16.91 -5.55
N GLN A 149 -1.91 16.36 -4.59
CA GLN A 149 -1.36 15.39 -3.65
C GLN A 149 -1.45 14.04 -4.34
N ALA A 150 -0.34 13.54 -4.88
CA ALA A 150 -0.29 12.17 -5.34
C ALA A 150 -0.68 11.24 -4.18
N ARG A 151 -1.65 10.35 -4.40
CA ARG A 151 -2.05 9.35 -3.40
C ARG A 151 -1.18 8.11 -3.55
N GLY A 152 -0.48 7.75 -2.48
CA GLY A 152 0.20 6.45 -2.34
C GLY A 152 -0.62 5.51 -1.46
N LEU A 153 -0.11 4.29 -1.28
CA LEU A 153 -0.66 3.31 -0.34
C LEU A 153 0.38 3.05 0.75
N ALA A 154 -0.04 2.92 2.01
CA ALA A 154 0.86 2.57 3.10
C ALA A 154 0.24 1.62 4.12
N LEU A 155 1.10 0.90 4.83
CA LEU A 155 0.73 0.02 5.92
C LEU A 155 0.65 0.81 7.23
N TYR A 156 -0.46 0.66 7.95
CA TYR A 156 -0.68 1.23 9.29
C TYR A 156 -1.09 0.14 10.26
N THR A 157 -0.60 0.20 11.50
CA THR A 157 -1.11 -0.70 12.55
C THR A 157 -2.56 -0.36 12.89
N GLY A 158 -3.36 -1.39 13.17
CA GLY A 158 -4.72 -1.22 13.67
C GLY A 158 -4.80 -0.55 15.05
N PRO A 159 -6.03 -0.36 15.58
CA PRO A 159 -6.29 0.36 16.82
C PRO A 159 -5.76 -0.33 18.08
N ALA A 160 -5.36 -1.61 18.00
CA ALA A 160 -4.79 -2.36 19.11
C ALA A 160 -3.25 -2.39 19.10
N GLY A 161 -2.60 -1.86 18.06
CA GLY A 161 -1.16 -2.05 17.85
C GLY A 161 -0.82 -3.51 17.51
N VAL A 162 0.48 -3.82 17.51
CA VAL A 162 1.00 -5.16 17.21
C VAL A 162 2.04 -5.55 18.28
N PRO A 163 1.91 -6.69 18.95
CA PRO A 163 2.92 -7.13 19.92
C PRO A 163 4.20 -7.58 19.21
N ALA A 164 5.34 -7.54 19.92
CA ALA A 164 6.61 -8.07 19.41
C ALA A 164 6.48 -9.55 19.05
N GLY A 165 7.11 -9.95 17.95
CA GLY A 165 7.09 -11.30 17.40
C GLY A 165 5.84 -11.67 16.60
N ALA A 166 4.80 -10.82 16.59
CA ALA A 166 3.62 -11.10 15.78
C ALA A 166 3.85 -10.77 14.31
N GLU A 167 3.25 -11.57 13.44
CA GLU A 167 3.20 -11.29 12.01
C GLU A 167 2.23 -10.15 11.72
N LEU A 168 2.67 -9.21 10.89
CA LEU A 168 1.86 -8.14 10.33
C LEU A 168 1.02 -8.75 9.22
N CYS A 169 -0.29 -8.71 9.41
CA CYS A 169 -1.26 -9.27 8.49
C CYS A 169 -2.31 -8.23 8.13
N VAL A 170 -2.65 -8.18 6.85
CA VAL A 170 -3.72 -7.36 6.29
C VAL A 170 -4.92 -8.23 5.94
N SER A 171 -5.98 -7.61 5.45
CA SER A 171 -6.98 -8.31 4.65
C SER A 171 -6.72 -7.95 3.19
N TYR A 172 -6.45 -8.94 2.34
CA TYR A 172 -6.31 -8.73 0.88
C TYR A 172 -7.63 -8.31 0.22
N GLY A 173 -8.73 -8.39 0.96
CA GLY A 173 -10.05 -8.00 0.48
C GLY A 173 -10.76 -9.16 -0.20
N LYS A 174 -12.06 -8.97 -0.41
CA LYS A 174 -12.95 -10.04 -0.87
C LYS A 174 -12.71 -10.41 -2.34
N ALA A 175 -12.55 -9.40 -3.20
CA ALA A 175 -12.36 -9.61 -4.64
C ALA A 175 -11.11 -10.47 -4.94
N PHE A 176 -10.03 -10.27 -4.17
CA PHE A 176 -8.81 -11.08 -4.27
C PHE A 176 -9.08 -12.58 -4.09
N TRP A 177 -9.91 -12.93 -3.09
CA TRP A 177 -10.22 -14.31 -2.75
C TRP A 177 -11.32 -14.93 -3.63
N GLU A 178 -12.26 -14.12 -4.12
CA GLU A 178 -13.25 -14.54 -5.11
C GLU A 178 -12.59 -14.91 -6.44
N ALA A 179 -11.65 -14.09 -6.93
CA ALA A 179 -10.88 -14.35 -8.15
C ALA A 179 -10.09 -15.67 -8.10
N ARG A 180 -9.77 -16.14 -6.88
CA ARG A 180 -9.04 -17.39 -6.62
C ARG A 180 -9.95 -18.57 -6.25
N GLY A 181 -11.27 -18.38 -6.28
CA GLY A 181 -12.26 -19.43 -5.96
C GLY A 181 -12.27 -19.88 -4.50
N VAL A 182 -11.65 -19.11 -3.59
CA VAL A 182 -11.60 -19.41 -2.15
C VAL A 182 -12.87 -18.93 -1.45
N LEU A 183 -13.38 -17.77 -1.87
CA LEU A 183 -14.69 -17.27 -1.44
C LEU A 183 -15.72 -17.43 -2.56
N PRO A 184 -16.99 -17.70 -2.23
CA PRO A 184 -18.05 -17.75 -3.23
C PRO A 184 -18.18 -16.37 -3.89
N ALA A 185 -18.25 -16.35 -5.22
CA ALA A 185 -18.52 -15.14 -5.96
C ALA A 185 -19.85 -14.55 -5.49
N THR A 186 -19.84 -13.28 -5.10
CA THR A 186 -21.08 -12.58 -4.80
C THR A 186 -21.89 -12.49 -6.07
N SER A 187 -23.05 -13.17 -6.10
CA SER A 187 -24.08 -12.85 -7.07
C SER A 187 -24.42 -11.37 -6.91
N ARG A 188 -24.10 -10.55 -7.92
CA ARG A 188 -24.62 -9.18 -8.00
C ARG A 188 -26.15 -9.31 -7.95
N PRO A 189 -26.86 -8.69 -6.98
CA PRO A 189 -28.31 -8.68 -7.03
C PRO A 189 -28.74 -8.01 -8.36
N PRO A 190 -29.85 -8.48 -8.96
CA PRO A 190 -30.32 -8.00 -10.25
C PRO A 190 -30.60 -6.49 -10.24
#